data_AF-A0A846PEB3-F1
#
_entry.id   AF-A0A846PEB3-F1
#
_cell.length_a   1.000
_cell.length_b   1.000
_cell.length_c   1.000
_cell.angle_alpha   90.00
_cell.angle_beta   90.00
_cell.angle_gamma   90.00
#
_symmetry.space_group_name_H-M   'P 1'
#
loop_
_entity.id
_entity.type
_entity.pdbx_description
1 polymer ?
#
loop_
_entity_poly.entity_id
_entity_poly.type
_entity_poly.pdbx_seq_one_letter_code
_entity_poly.pdbx_strand_id
1 'polypeptide(L)'
;MKTQYIKMPKFKVLHGEEAIKALHDYIEEINREESGELQERQKAALIKVAKALILSLQDEYRTKEEINESGFLSEIKRAILRPRHDSTHTELETTINPLIHHPPQQPIAKTIR
;
A
#
# COMPACT_ATOMS: atom_id res chain seq x y z
N MET A 1 -51.45 2.51 -19.88
CA MET A 1 -50.44 3.58 -20.11
C MET A 1 -49.19 2.95 -20.69
N LYS A 2 -48.64 3.47 -21.80
CA LYS A 2 -47.42 2.94 -22.43
C LYS A 2 -46.20 3.61 -21.79
N THR A 3 -45.41 2.84 -21.03
CA THR A 3 -44.14 3.32 -20.46
C THR A 3 -43.13 3.49 -21.60
N GLN A 4 -42.78 4.73 -21.93
CA GLN A 4 -41.67 5.00 -22.85
C GLN A 4 -40.37 4.71 -22.10
N TYR A 5 -39.69 3.63 -22.49
CA TYR A 5 -38.34 3.35 -22.03
C TYR A 5 -37.38 4.30 -22.74
N ILE A 6 -36.80 5.24 -21.99
CA ILE A 6 -35.72 6.07 -22.47
C ILE A 6 -34.50 5.16 -22.64
N LYS A 7 -34.05 4.97 -23.88
CA LYS A 7 -32.78 4.26 -24.15
C LYS A 7 -31.65 5.14 -23.62
N MET A 8 -31.05 4.73 -22.51
CA MET A 8 -29.85 5.38 -22.00
C MET A 8 -28.72 5.20 -23.04
N PRO A 9 -28.06 6.29 -23.48
CA PRO A 9 -26.92 6.18 -24.37
C PRO A 9 -25.81 5.37 -23.70
N LYS A 10 -25.19 4.47 -24.48
CA LYS A 10 -24.03 3.71 -24.02
C LYS A 10 -22.80 4.60 -24.11
N PHE A 11 -22.30 5.03 -22.96
CA PHE A 11 -21.01 5.72 -22.89
C PHE A 11 -19.90 4.69 -22.74
N LYS A 12 -18.78 4.91 -23.44
CA LYS A 12 -17.57 4.12 -23.21
C LYS A 12 -17.06 4.47 -21.81
N VAL A 13 -17.07 3.49 -20.92
CA VAL A 13 -16.46 3.65 -19.59
C VAL A 13 -14.96 3.51 -19.76
N LEU A 14 -14.22 4.54 -19.38
CA LEU A 14 -12.76 4.54 -19.37
C LEU A 14 -12.28 4.30 -17.94
N HIS A 15 -11.20 3.52 -17.80
CA HIS A 15 -10.61 3.23 -16.50
C HIS A 15 -9.10 3.54 -16.53
N GLY A 16 -8.60 4.05 -15.42
CA GLY A 16 -7.16 4.24 -15.22
C GLY A 16 -6.45 5.08 -16.23
N GLU A 17 -5.37 4.54 -16.77
CA GLU A 17 -4.53 5.21 -17.75
C GLU A 17 -5.34 5.67 -18.96
N GLU A 18 -6.35 4.91 -19.40
CA GLU A 18 -7.22 5.34 -20.50
C GLU A 18 -8.04 6.58 -20.13
N ALA A 19 -8.54 6.66 -18.88
CA ALA A 19 -9.28 7.81 -18.40
C ALA A 19 -8.37 9.03 -18.21
N ILE A 20 -7.17 8.82 -17.66
CA ILE A 20 -6.16 9.87 -17.48
C ILE A 20 -5.73 10.42 -18.84
N LYS A 21 -5.45 9.55 -19.81
CA LYS A 21 -5.09 9.94 -21.18
C LYS A 21 -6.21 10.75 -21.82
N ALA A 22 -7.45 10.30 -21.72
CA ALA A 22 -8.59 11.04 -22.28
C ALA A 22 -8.77 12.43 -21.65
N LEU A 23 -8.48 12.58 -20.35
CA LEU A 23 -8.51 13.88 -19.68
C LEU A 23 -7.37 14.80 -20.14
N HIS A 24 -6.19 14.25 -20.44
CA HIS A 24 -5.10 15.02 -21.07
C HIS A 24 -5.46 15.46 -22.49
N ASP A 25 -5.97 14.55 -23.32
CA ASP A 25 -6.42 14.85 -24.68
C ASP A 25 -7.50 15.95 -24.67
N TYR A 26 -8.44 15.90 -23.71
CA TYR A 26 -9.48 16.91 -23.51
C TYR A 26 -8.91 18.29 -23.12
N ILE A 27 -7.91 18.34 -22.25
CA ILE A 27 -7.25 19.61 -21.88
C ILE A 27 -6.56 20.22 -23.12
N GLU A 28 -5.92 19.42 -23.95
CA GLU A 28 -5.30 19.91 -25.17
C GLU A 28 -6.35 20.43 -26.16
N GLU A 29 -7.49 19.75 -26.30
CA GLU A 29 -8.60 20.19 -27.14
C GLU A 29 -9.11 21.56 -26.69
N ILE A 30 -9.37 21.76 -25.39
CA ILE A 30 -9.78 23.07 -24.86
C ILE A 30 -8.75 24.16 -25.16
N ASN A 31 -7.46 23.86 -25.06
CA ASN A 31 -6.40 24.82 -25.32
C ASN A 31 -6.26 25.16 -26.81
N ARG A 32 -6.58 24.21 -27.70
CA ARG A 32 -6.59 24.41 -29.16
C ARG A 32 -7.90 25.04 -29.67
N GLU A 33 -8.92 25.15 -28.82
CA GLU A 33 -10.21 25.72 -29.18
C GLU A 33 -10.12 27.22 -29.47
N GLU A 34 -9.96 27.56 -30.75
CA GLU A 34 -9.88 28.95 -31.24
C GLU A 34 -11.25 29.53 -31.63
N SER A 35 -12.31 28.70 -31.69
CA SER A 35 -13.64 29.12 -32.15
C SER A 35 -14.32 30.18 -31.28
N GLY A 36 -13.84 30.38 -30.05
CA GLY A 36 -14.44 31.29 -29.08
C GLY A 36 -15.76 30.78 -28.48
N GLU A 37 -16.15 29.52 -28.73
CA GLU A 37 -17.35 28.91 -28.14
C GLU A 37 -17.29 28.89 -26.61
N LEU A 38 -16.10 28.76 -26.04
CA LEU A 38 -15.85 28.84 -24.62
C LEU A 38 -15.11 30.12 -24.26
N GLN A 39 -15.66 30.86 -23.29
CA GLN A 39 -14.95 31.98 -22.68
C GLN A 39 -13.73 31.47 -21.90
N GLU A 40 -12.69 32.28 -21.79
CA GLU A 40 -11.46 31.93 -21.06
C GLU A 40 -11.72 31.46 -19.62
N ARG A 41 -12.72 32.03 -18.94
CA ARG A 41 -13.11 31.56 -17.59
C ARG A 41 -13.69 30.15 -17.60
N GLN A 42 -14.47 29.81 -18.62
CA GLN A 42 -15.04 28.48 -18.77
C GLN A 42 -13.95 27.46 -19.12
N LYS A 43 -13.05 27.81 -20.05
CA LYS A 43 -11.86 26.99 -20.36
C LYS A 43 -11.04 26.71 -19.12
N ALA A 44 -10.70 27.74 -18.35
CA ALA A 44 -9.94 27.62 -17.10
C ALA A 44 -10.65 26.72 -16.07
N ALA A 45 -11.97 26.87 -15.93
CA ALA A 45 -12.77 26.02 -15.04
C ALA A 45 -12.75 24.55 -15.46
N LEU A 46 -12.95 24.26 -16.74
CA LEU A 46 -12.94 22.90 -17.28
C LEU A 46 -11.57 22.24 -17.15
N ILE A 47 -10.49 22.98 -17.45
CA ILE A 47 -9.11 22.49 -17.26
C ILE A 47 -8.86 22.19 -15.78
N LYS A 48 -9.33 23.04 -14.86
CA LYS A 48 -9.18 22.82 -13.41
C LYS A 48 -9.90 21.55 -12.96
N VAL A 49 -11.12 21.32 -13.46
CA VAL A 49 -11.88 20.09 -13.17
C VAL A 49 -11.14 18.86 -13.72
N ALA A 50 -10.69 18.89 -14.97
CA ALA A 50 -9.97 17.78 -15.58
C ALA A 50 -8.69 17.43 -14.81
N LYS A 51 -7.90 18.44 -14.39
CA LYS A 51 -6.71 18.24 -13.54
C LYS A 51 -7.04 17.62 -12.18
N ALA A 52 -8.11 18.07 -11.53
CA ALA A 52 -8.55 17.49 -10.26
C ALA A 52 -8.96 16.02 -10.41
N LEU A 53 -9.63 15.67 -11.51
CA LEU A 53 -9.99 14.28 -11.81
C LEU A 53 -8.77 13.42 -12.09
N ILE A 54 -7.77 13.92 -12.84
CA ILE A 54 -6.51 13.21 -13.06
C ILE A 54 -5.83 12.88 -11.74
N LEU A 55 -5.70 13.86 -10.84
CA LEU A 55 -5.11 13.65 -9.51
C LEU A 55 -5.89 12.60 -8.71
N SER A 56 -7.21 12.71 -8.67
CA SER A 56 -8.07 11.74 -7.95
C SER A 56 -7.92 10.32 -8.49
N LEU A 57 -7.77 10.16 -9.82
CA LEU A 57 -7.56 8.86 -10.43
C LEU A 57 -6.16 8.33 -10.11
N GLN A 58 -5.12 9.17 -10.20
CA GLN A 58 -3.75 8.76 -9.90
C GLN A 58 -3.57 8.32 -8.44
N ASP A 59 -4.22 9.00 -7.48
CA ASP A 59 -4.19 8.61 -6.07
C ASP A 59 -4.85 7.23 -5.84
N GLU A 60 -5.95 6.93 -6.55
CA GLU A 60 -6.60 5.63 -6.49
C GLU A 60 -5.69 4.52 -7.05
N TYR A 61 -4.92 4.81 -8.10
CA TYR A 61 -3.95 3.87 -8.68
C TYR A 61 -2.78 3.60 -7.73
N ARG A 62 -2.19 4.65 -7.16
CA ARG A 62 -1.08 4.51 -6.20
C ARG A 62 -1.46 3.69 -4.97
N THR A 63 -2.68 3.88 -4.47
CA THR A 63 -3.19 3.11 -3.34
C THR A 63 -3.40 1.63 -3.69
N LYS A 64 -3.80 1.31 -4.93
CA LYS A 64 -3.96 -0.08 -5.40
C LYS A 64 -2.61 -0.79 -5.60
N GLU A 65 -1.58 -0.07 -6.05
CA GLU A 65 -0.21 -0.60 -6.17
C GLU A 65 0.41 -0.86 -4.80
N GLU A 66 0.29 0.07 -3.84
CA GLU A 66 0.81 -0.11 -2.48
C GLU A 66 0.16 -1.30 -1.73
N ILE A 67 -1.12 -1.60 -2.00
CA ILE A 67 -1.78 -2.78 -1.41
C ILE A 67 -1.20 -4.09 -1.97
N ASN A 68 -0.81 -4.12 -3.25
CA ASN A 68 -0.20 -5.29 -3.88
C ASN A 68 1.30 -5.46 -3.53
N GLU A 69 2.01 -4.37 -3.23
CA GLU A 69 3.43 -4.39 -2.88
C GLU A 69 3.73 -4.42 -1.38
N SER A 70 2.70 -4.35 -0.51
CA SER A 70 2.97 -4.34 0.93
C SER A 70 3.58 -5.68 1.37
N GLY A 71 4.91 -5.66 1.55
CA GLY A 71 5.66 -6.71 2.25
C GLY A 71 5.01 -7.04 3.60
N PHE A 72 4.24 -6.12 4.17
CA PHE A 72 3.38 -6.33 5.33
C PHE A 72 2.39 -7.50 5.19
N LEU A 73 1.63 -7.61 4.08
CA LEU A 73 0.74 -8.77 3.87
C LEU A 73 1.52 -10.07 3.72
N SER A 74 2.70 -10.02 3.10
CA SER A 74 3.59 -11.17 2.99
C SER A 74 4.17 -11.59 4.36
N GLU A 75 4.49 -10.64 5.23
CA GLU A 75 4.97 -10.88 6.59
C GLU A 75 3.86 -11.42 7.49
N ILE A 76 2.65 -10.89 7.38
CA ILE A 76 1.47 -11.40 8.09
C ILE A 76 1.18 -12.84 7.65
N LYS A 77 1.17 -13.12 6.34
CA LYS A 77 1.01 -14.49 5.84
C LYS A 77 2.11 -15.41 6.37
N ARG A 78 3.37 -14.97 6.37
CA ARG A 78 4.51 -15.75 6.93
C ARG A 78 4.40 -15.98 8.44
N ALA A 79 3.85 -15.02 9.17
CA ALA A 79 3.65 -15.12 10.61
C ALA A 79 2.48 -16.06 10.97
N ILE A 80 1.38 -16.01 10.21
CA ILE A 80 0.17 -16.79 10.47
C ILE A 80 0.27 -18.21 9.91
N LEU A 81 0.83 -18.39 8.71
CA LEU A 81 0.95 -19.70 8.04
C LEU A 81 2.20 -20.47 8.47
N ARG A 82 2.93 -20.00 9.48
CA ARG A 82 4.11 -20.70 9.99
C ARG A 82 3.65 -22.06 10.54
N PRO A 83 4.01 -23.20 9.91
CA PRO A 83 3.64 -24.50 10.46
C PRO A 83 4.32 -24.62 11.82
N ARG A 84 3.55 -24.84 12.89
CA ARG A 84 4.12 -25.34 14.14
C ARG A 84 4.67 -26.72 13.83
N HIS A 85 5.97 -26.81 13.58
CA HIS A 85 6.70 -28.05 13.72
C HIS A 85 6.83 -28.32 15.23
N ASP A 86 5.75 -28.81 15.82
CA ASP A 86 5.84 -29.56 17.05
C ASP A 86 6.45 -30.91 16.69
N SER A 87 7.76 -31.03 16.88
CA SER A 87 8.41 -32.32 16.93
C SER A 87 9.63 -32.22 17.85
N THR A 88 9.38 -32.71 19.05
CA THR A 88 10.27 -33.12 20.13
C THR A 88 11.46 -33.99 19.68
N HIS A 89 12.52 -33.93 20.50
CA HIS A 89 13.63 -34.89 20.67
C HIS A 89 14.73 -34.95 19.59
N THR A 90 15.88 -34.32 19.89
CA THR A 90 17.19 -34.92 19.60
C THR A 90 18.14 -34.62 20.76
N GLU A 91 18.75 -35.69 21.25
CA GLU A 91 19.64 -35.79 22.40
C GLU A 91 20.81 -34.79 22.33
N LEU A 92 21.07 -34.12 23.44
CA LEU A 92 22.34 -33.45 23.68
C LEU A 92 23.38 -34.55 23.92
N GLU A 93 24.14 -34.89 22.88
CA GLU A 93 25.38 -35.65 23.06
C GLU A 93 26.34 -34.86 23.93
N THR A 94 26.42 -35.31 25.17
CA THR A 94 27.50 -35.12 26.13
C THR A 94 28.85 -35.26 25.43
N THR A 95 29.69 -34.22 25.45
CA THR A 95 31.15 -34.30 25.71
C THR A 95 31.68 -32.87 25.82
N ILE A 96 32.32 -32.53 26.96
CA ILE A 96 33.67 -31.96 27.09
C ILE A 96 33.86 -31.45 28.54
N ASN A 97 34.58 -32.28 29.30
CA ASN A 97 35.54 -32.07 30.39
C ASN A 97 35.23 -31.23 31.66
N PRO A 98 35.46 -31.82 32.86
CA PRO A 98 35.54 -31.10 34.13
C PRO A 98 36.97 -30.63 34.39
N LEU A 99 37.20 -29.35 34.67
CA LEU A 99 38.40 -28.91 35.39
C LEU A 99 38.02 -27.87 36.45
N ILE A 100 38.30 -28.27 37.69
CA ILE A 100 38.07 -27.59 38.96
C ILE A 100 38.92 -26.30 39.03
N HIS A 101 38.37 -25.18 39.52
CA HIS A 101 39.04 -24.34 40.53
C HIS A 101 38.13 -23.26 41.15
N HIS A 102 37.99 -23.40 42.47
CA HIS A 102 37.40 -22.62 43.57
C HIS A 102 36.77 -21.21 43.39
N PRO A 103 35.68 -20.90 44.13
CA PRO A 103 35.21 -19.54 44.39
C PRO A 103 36.06 -18.84 45.48
N PRO A 104 36.28 -17.52 45.42
CA PRO A 104 36.95 -16.81 46.50
C PRO A 104 36.04 -16.68 47.72
N GLN A 105 36.49 -17.28 48.83
CA GLN A 105 35.94 -17.07 50.18
C GLN A 105 36.34 -15.68 50.68
N GLN A 106 35.36 -14.85 51.07
CA GLN A 106 35.61 -13.63 51.84
C GLN A 106 35.66 -13.97 53.35
N PRO A 107 36.68 -13.54 54.11
CA PRO A 107 36.76 -13.82 55.53
C PRO A 107 35.81 -12.94 56.35
N ILE A 108 35.00 -13.61 57.17
CA ILE A 108 34.17 -13.03 58.23
C ILE A 108 35.11 -12.55 59.35
N ALA A 109 35.14 -11.24 59.60
CA ALA A 109 35.72 -10.69 60.83
C ALA A 109 34.61 -10.21 61.77
N LYS A 110 34.75 -10.64 63.02
CA LYS A 110 33.75 -10.69 64.09
C LYS A 110 33.54 -9.32 64.76
N THR A 111 32.30 -9.05 65.16
CA THR A 111 31.92 -8.07 66.18
C THR A 111 32.62 -8.38 67.50
N ILE A 112 33.28 -7.38 68.10
CA ILE A 112 33.58 -7.33 69.54
C ILE A 112 33.06 -5.97 70.04
N ARG A 113 32.44 -6.03 71.21
CA ARG A 113 31.69 -4.98 71.93
C ARG A 113 32.43 -3.65 72.11
#